data_AF-A0A7X3I5S3-F1
#
_entry.id   AF-A0A7X3I5S3-F1
#
_cell.length_a   1.000
_cell.length_b   1.000
_cell.length_c   1.000
_cell.angle_alpha   90.00
_cell.angle_beta   90.00
_cell.angle_gamma   90.00
#
_symmetry.space_group_name_H-M   'P 1'
#
loop_
_entity.id
_entity.type
_entity.pdbx_description
1 polymer ?
#
loop_
_entity_poly.entity_id
_entity_poly.type
_entity_poly.pdbx_seq_one_letter_code
_entity_poly.pdbx_strand_id
1 'polypeptide(L)'
;MTTRFRAMMPGSLALLILALAPCTARADAVPDLDVERTCQSAQVANTSISDKANYDGCLRSEREARKEAERHWGSYTPAAKRQCQNQFKAGGYPSYVEMVTCLELASGTVPTQSNEGGRAVGGPGSPRDVKAQQEGGANLTKEPPASQRTNPIRVLDGK
;
A
#
# COMPACT_ATOMS: atom_id res chain seq x y z
N MET A 1 5.87 83.37 37.47
CA MET A 1 6.14 81.96 37.87
C MET A 1 6.77 81.24 36.68
N THR A 2 8.04 80.90 36.81
CA THR A 2 8.87 80.17 35.84
C THR A 2 8.61 78.66 35.89
N THR A 3 8.94 77.93 34.79
CA THR A 3 9.33 76.49 34.66
C THR A 3 8.46 75.74 33.64
N ARG A 4 8.90 74.87 32.70
CA ARG A 4 10.14 74.54 31.96
C ARG A 4 9.71 73.67 30.76
N PHE A 5 10.45 73.72 29.66
CA PHE A 5 10.40 72.74 28.55
C PHE A 5 10.91 71.35 29.00
N ARG A 6 10.30 70.25 28.52
CA ARG A 6 11.02 69.11 27.86
C ARG A 6 10.06 68.09 27.19
N ALA A 7 10.43 67.70 25.98
CA ALA A 7 9.81 66.69 25.13
C ALA A 7 9.96 65.24 25.64
N MET A 8 9.04 64.32 25.28
CA MET A 8 9.35 62.88 25.18
C MET A 8 8.35 62.07 24.32
N MET A 9 8.84 61.65 23.14
CA MET A 9 8.67 60.40 22.37
C MET A 9 7.30 59.73 22.09
N PRO A 10 7.09 59.20 20.85
CA PRO A 10 5.85 58.60 20.37
C PRO A 10 5.72 57.13 20.82
N GLY A 11 4.58 56.79 21.41
CA GLY A 11 4.25 55.41 21.80
C GLY A 11 3.32 54.75 20.79
N SER A 12 3.84 54.39 19.61
CA SER A 12 3.09 53.55 18.67
C SER A 12 3.02 52.12 19.22
N LEU A 13 1.93 51.78 19.92
CA LEU A 13 1.63 50.41 20.32
C LEU A 13 1.21 49.62 19.06
N ALA A 14 2.18 49.08 18.32
CA ALA A 14 1.91 48.12 17.27
C ALA A 14 1.51 46.77 17.91
N LEU A 15 0.20 46.53 18.00
CA LEU A 15 -0.37 45.23 18.34
C LEU A 15 -0.02 44.23 17.24
N LEU A 16 1.06 43.47 17.45
CA LEU A 16 1.40 42.27 16.69
C LEU A 16 0.37 41.16 17.03
N ILE A 17 -0.76 41.19 16.34
CA ILE A 17 -1.66 40.04 16.23
C ILE A 17 -0.94 38.93 15.45
N LEU A 18 -0.26 38.04 16.17
CA LEU A 18 0.26 36.81 15.60
C LEU A 18 -0.95 35.97 15.15
N ALA A 19 -1.28 36.02 13.87
CA ALA A 19 -2.32 35.19 13.28
C ALA A 19 -1.88 33.72 13.41
N LEU A 20 -2.40 33.01 14.42
CA LEU A 20 -2.37 31.56 14.44
C LEU A 20 -3.25 31.10 13.27
N ALA A 21 -2.62 30.86 12.11
CA ALA A 21 -3.28 30.14 11.04
C ALA A 21 -3.63 28.75 11.59
N PRO A 22 -4.92 28.35 11.59
CA PRO A 22 -5.26 26.99 11.94
C PRO A 22 -4.61 26.09 10.90
N CYS A 23 -3.61 25.30 11.32
CA CYS A 23 -3.17 24.14 10.57
C CYS A 23 -4.39 23.22 10.46
N THR A 24 -5.10 23.30 9.34
CA THR A 24 -6.12 22.32 9.01
C THR A 24 -5.39 21.00 8.84
N ALA A 25 -5.32 20.20 9.91
CA ALA A 25 -4.90 18.82 9.83
C ALA A 25 -5.90 18.13 8.91
N ARG A 26 -5.55 18.00 7.63
CA ARG A 26 -6.29 17.14 6.72
C ARG A 26 -6.29 15.77 7.39
N ALA A 27 -7.48 15.24 7.66
CA ALA A 27 -7.61 13.92 8.26
C ALA A 27 -6.81 12.94 7.37
N ASP A 28 -5.67 12.50 7.90
CA ASP A 28 -4.75 11.61 7.22
C ASP A 28 -5.37 10.23 7.33
N ALA A 29 -6.33 9.94 6.44
CA ALA A 29 -7.15 8.74 6.44
C ALA A 29 -6.75 7.82 5.28
N VAL A 30 -7.07 6.53 5.42
CA VAL A 30 -6.92 5.53 4.36
C VAL A 30 -7.76 5.99 3.14
N PRO A 31 -7.20 6.01 1.92
CA PRO A 31 -7.94 6.38 0.73
C PRO A 31 -9.08 5.39 0.45
N ASP A 32 -10.19 5.88 -0.09
CA ASP A 32 -11.28 5.05 -0.57
C ASP A 32 -10.98 4.61 -2.00
N LEU A 33 -10.69 3.31 -2.19
CA LEU A 33 -10.38 2.71 -3.49
C LEU A 33 -11.61 1.95 -4.00
N ASP A 34 -11.86 2.04 -5.30
CA ASP A 34 -12.93 1.29 -5.96
C ASP A 34 -12.51 -0.17 -6.17
N VAL A 35 -12.74 -0.98 -5.13
CA VAL A 35 -12.37 -2.40 -5.08
C VAL A 35 -13.10 -3.21 -6.15
N GLU A 36 -14.36 -2.87 -6.42
CA GLU A 36 -15.17 -3.53 -7.43
C GLU A 36 -14.57 -3.37 -8.82
N ARG A 37 -14.14 -2.15 -9.18
CA ARG A 37 -13.44 -1.89 -10.46
C ARG A 37 -12.12 -2.63 -10.52
N THR A 38 -11.36 -2.64 -9.43
CA THR A 38 -10.10 -3.40 -9.35
C THR A 38 -10.32 -4.88 -9.59
N CYS A 39 -11.30 -5.49 -8.93
CA CYS A 39 -11.59 -6.91 -9.09
C CYS A 39 -12.22 -7.28 -10.44
N GLN A 40 -13.00 -6.38 -11.06
CA GLN A 40 -13.46 -6.56 -12.43
C GLN A 40 -12.29 -6.61 -13.41
N SER A 41 -11.30 -5.74 -13.24
CA SER A 41 -10.12 -5.74 -14.10
C SER A 41 -9.28 -7.02 -13.96
N ALA A 42 -9.16 -7.54 -12.73
CA ALA A 42 -8.42 -8.76 -12.42
C ALA A 42 -9.10 -10.02 -13.00
N GLN A 43 -10.43 -10.00 -13.17
CA GLN A 43 -11.18 -11.09 -13.80
C GLN A 43 -10.82 -11.22 -15.29
N VAL A 44 -10.75 -10.10 -16.01
CA VAL A 44 -10.38 -10.09 -17.45
C VAL A 44 -8.97 -10.67 -17.68
N ALA A 45 -8.08 -10.56 -16.69
CA ALA A 45 -6.72 -11.06 -16.76
C ALA A 45 -6.57 -12.57 -16.45
N ASN A 46 -7.58 -13.24 -15.89
CA ASN A 46 -7.48 -14.63 -15.42
C ASN A 46 -8.50 -15.54 -16.11
N THR A 47 -8.07 -16.32 -17.12
CA THR A 47 -8.94 -17.20 -17.92
C THR A 47 -9.10 -18.63 -17.39
N SER A 48 -8.55 -18.97 -16.22
CA SER A 48 -8.29 -20.37 -15.82
C SER A 48 -9.00 -20.88 -14.56
N ILE A 49 -9.96 -20.13 -13.98
CA ILE A 49 -10.86 -20.57 -12.89
C ILE A 49 -12.26 -19.98 -13.20
N SER A 50 -13.35 -20.54 -12.67
CA SER A 50 -14.67 -19.91 -12.78
C SER A 50 -14.59 -18.43 -12.39
N ASP A 51 -14.91 -17.54 -13.33
CA ASP A 51 -14.76 -16.08 -13.22
C ASP A 51 -15.34 -15.51 -11.92
N LYS A 52 -16.40 -16.15 -11.41
CA LYS A 52 -17.03 -15.83 -10.13
C LYS A 52 -16.13 -16.09 -8.92
N ALA A 53 -15.46 -17.25 -8.88
CA ALA A 53 -14.58 -17.61 -7.75
C ALA A 53 -13.35 -16.69 -7.70
N ASN A 54 -12.81 -16.28 -8.85
CA ASN A 54 -11.73 -15.30 -8.93
C ASN A 54 -12.16 -13.93 -8.41
N TYR A 55 -13.34 -13.46 -8.83
CA TYR A 55 -13.87 -12.18 -8.41
C TYR A 55 -14.16 -12.14 -6.90
N ASP A 56 -14.83 -13.16 -6.36
CA ASP A 56 -15.13 -13.27 -4.93
C ASP A 56 -13.84 -13.37 -4.09
N GLY A 57 -12.83 -14.08 -4.60
CA GLY A 57 -11.50 -14.16 -4.00
C GLY A 57 -10.78 -12.81 -3.97
N CYS A 58 -10.81 -12.05 -5.07
CA CYS A 58 -10.28 -10.70 -5.14
C CYS A 58 -10.95 -9.77 -4.12
N LEU A 59 -12.30 -9.73 -4.12
CA LEU A 59 -13.06 -8.90 -3.20
C LEU A 59 -12.71 -9.20 -1.73
N ARG A 60 -12.51 -10.48 -1.40
CA ARG A 60 -12.07 -10.88 -0.05
C ARG A 60 -10.68 -10.34 0.27
N SER A 61 -9.70 -10.56 -0.61
CA SER A 61 -8.32 -10.10 -0.39
C SER A 61 -8.23 -8.58 -0.25
N GLU A 62 -8.92 -7.84 -1.11
CA GLU A 62 -8.95 -6.38 -1.07
C GLU A 62 -9.58 -5.83 0.22
N ARG A 63 -10.70 -6.43 0.67
CA ARG A 63 -11.33 -6.03 1.94
C ARG A 63 -10.46 -6.32 3.15
N GLU A 64 -9.77 -7.46 3.19
CA GLU A 64 -8.86 -7.78 4.28
C GLU A 64 -7.64 -6.86 4.28
N ALA A 65 -7.09 -6.55 3.10
CA ALA A 65 -6.00 -5.59 2.96
C ALA A 65 -6.41 -4.16 3.36
N ARG A 66 -7.64 -3.74 3.05
CA ARG A 66 -8.17 -2.46 3.54
C ARG A 66 -8.18 -2.41 5.07
N LYS A 67 -8.68 -3.47 5.72
CA LYS A 67 -8.68 -3.55 7.19
C LYS A 67 -7.27 -3.52 7.75
N GLU A 68 -6.30 -4.17 7.11
CA GLU A 68 -4.89 -4.12 7.49
C GLU A 68 -4.34 -2.68 7.39
N ALA A 69 -4.59 -2.01 6.27
CA ALA A 69 -4.22 -0.62 6.09
C ALA A 69 -4.83 0.29 7.17
N GLU A 70 -6.12 0.12 7.48
CA GLU A 70 -6.82 0.87 8.54
C GLU A 70 -6.22 0.60 9.92
N ARG A 71 -5.90 -0.65 10.26
CA ARG A 71 -5.28 -1.02 11.55
C ARG A 71 -3.93 -0.35 11.75
N HIS A 72 -3.10 -0.34 10.71
CA HIS A 72 -1.71 0.11 10.81
C HIS A 72 -1.51 1.56 10.34
N TRP A 73 -2.54 2.23 9.84
CA TRP A 73 -2.44 3.55 9.22
C TRP A 73 -1.72 4.58 10.10
N GLY A 74 -1.99 4.59 11.40
CA GLY A 74 -1.35 5.50 12.36
C GLY A 74 0.15 5.27 12.54
N SER A 75 0.64 4.07 12.27
CA SER A 75 2.06 3.70 12.43
C SER A 75 2.94 4.11 11.25
N TYR A 76 2.35 4.37 10.08
CA TYR A 76 3.09 4.75 8.89
C TYR A 76 3.44 6.24 8.86
N THR A 77 4.64 6.56 8.39
CA THR A 77 5.08 7.95 8.27
C THR A 77 4.27 8.71 7.20
N PRO A 78 4.07 10.04 7.33
CA PRO A 78 3.43 10.84 6.28
C PRO A 78 4.15 10.79 4.93
N ALA A 79 5.47 10.52 4.92
CA ALA A 79 6.23 10.33 3.69
C ALA A 79 5.84 9.02 2.99
N ALA A 80 5.81 7.90 3.73
CA ALA A 80 5.39 6.59 3.21
C ALA A 80 3.95 6.63 2.67
N LYS A 81 3.02 7.22 3.44
CA LYS A 81 1.62 7.39 3.00
C LYS A 81 1.51 8.14 1.68
N ARG A 82 2.17 9.29 1.56
CA ARG A 82 2.16 10.09 0.32
C ARG A 82 2.79 9.35 -0.85
N GLN A 83 3.92 8.68 -0.62
CA GLN A 83 4.59 7.88 -1.64
C GLN A 83 3.65 6.79 -2.18
N CYS A 84 3.06 5.98 -1.31
CA CYS A 84 2.20 4.87 -1.72
C CYS A 84 0.88 5.34 -2.34
N GLN A 85 0.27 6.41 -1.83
CA GLN A 85 -0.93 7.00 -2.44
C GLN A 85 -0.66 7.57 -3.85
N ASN A 86 0.54 8.08 -4.10
CA ASN A 86 0.89 8.62 -5.42
C ASN A 86 1.03 7.52 -6.49
N GLN A 87 1.33 6.27 -6.12
CA GLN A 87 1.38 5.16 -7.08
C GLN A 87 0.05 4.96 -7.80
N PHE A 88 -1.07 5.18 -7.09
CA PHE A 88 -2.41 5.05 -7.65
C PHE A 88 -2.81 6.15 -8.63
N LYS A 89 -2.07 7.27 -8.67
CA LYS A 89 -2.34 8.38 -9.60
C LYS A 89 -1.78 8.12 -10.99
N ALA A 90 -0.89 7.14 -11.15
CA ALA A 90 -0.26 6.81 -12.42
C ALA A 90 -1.21 6.12 -13.42
N GLY A 91 -2.47 5.89 -13.04
CA GLY A 91 -3.47 5.16 -13.82
C GLY A 91 -3.54 3.68 -13.43
N GLY A 92 -4.49 2.96 -14.02
CA GLY A 92 -4.76 1.57 -13.67
C GLY A 92 -5.85 1.43 -12.60
N TYR A 93 -5.86 0.27 -11.92
CA TYR A 93 -6.85 -0.08 -10.91
C TYR A 93 -6.17 -0.20 -9.54
N PRO A 94 -6.39 0.76 -8.63
CA PRO A 94 -5.68 0.78 -7.36
C PRO A 94 -6.11 -0.37 -6.46
N SER A 95 -5.16 -0.98 -5.76
CA SER A 95 -5.36 -2.13 -4.87
C SER A 95 -4.92 -1.82 -3.44
N TYR A 96 -5.73 -2.22 -2.47
CA TYR A 96 -5.34 -2.19 -1.06
C TYR A 96 -4.22 -3.17 -0.75
N VAL A 97 -4.14 -4.30 -1.46
CA VAL A 97 -3.03 -5.26 -1.32
C VAL A 97 -1.72 -4.58 -1.68
N GLU A 98 -1.68 -3.90 -2.83
CA GLU A 98 -0.49 -3.15 -3.25
C GLU A 98 -0.18 -1.98 -2.31
N MET A 99 -1.21 -1.32 -1.77
CA MET A 99 -1.01 -0.24 -0.79
C MET A 99 -0.33 -0.75 0.47
N VAL A 100 -0.83 -1.83 1.06
CA VAL A 100 -0.26 -2.44 2.27
C VAL A 100 1.18 -2.85 2.00
N THR A 101 1.44 -3.56 0.89
CA THR A 101 2.80 -3.96 0.53
C THR A 101 3.74 -2.76 0.36
N CYS A 102 3.30 -1.68 -0.32
CA CYS A 102 4.09 -0.47 -0.45
C CYS A 102 4.40 0.15 0.92
N LEU A 103 3.40 0.23 1.80
CA LEU A 103 3.56 0.79 3.14
C LEU A 103 4.54 -0.05 3.97
N GLU A 104 4.41 -1.37 3.97
CA GLU A 104 5.32 -2.27 4.68
C GLU A 104 6.77 -2.12 4.20
N LEU A 105 6.97 -2.06 2.87
CA LEU A 105 8.28 -1.84 2.26
C LEU A 105 8.87 -0.48 2.66
N ALA A 106 8.08 0.59 2.56
CA ALA A 106 8.51 1.94 2.93
C ALA A 106 8.76 2.09 4.44
N SER A 107 8.18 1.21 5.25
CA SER A 107 8.35 1.17 6.71
C SER A 107 9.52 0.30 7.16
N GLY A 108 10.05 -0.55 6.27
CA GLY A 108 11.04 -1.57 6.62
C GLY A 108 10.47 -2.69 7.50
N THR A 109 9.15 -2.90 7.52
CA THR A 109 8.51 -3.94 8.34
C THR A 109 8.46 -5.29 7.65
N VAL A 110 8.93 -5.39 6.41
CA VAL A 110 9.01 -6.65 5.67
C VAL A 110 10.16 -7.50 6.23
N PRO A 111 9.91 -8.76 6.65
CA PRO A 111 10.96 -9.65 7.09
C PRO A 111 11.98 -9.91 5.96
N THR A 112 13.27 -9.79 6.27
CA THR A 112 14.33 -10.29 5.37
C THR A 112 14.29 -11.81 5.36
N GLN A 113 14.17 -12.42 4.18
CA GLN A 113 14.30 -13.86 4.03
C GLN A 113 15.79 -14.21 4.12
N SER A 114 16.19 -14.87 5.21
CA SER A 114 17.44 -15.63 5.26
C SER A 114 17.31 -16.84 4.32
N ASN A 115 18.43 -17.26 3.72
CA ASN A 115 18.56 -18.26 2.64
C ASN A 115 18.08 -19.71 2.97
N GLU A 116 17.17 -19.90 3.92
CA GLU A 116 16.55 -21.19 4.24
C GLU A 116 15.22 -21.32 3.50
N GLY A 117 15.09 -22.39 2.72
CA GLY A 117 13.97 -22.64 1.81
C GLY A 117 12.61 -22.21 2.36
N GLY A 118 12.06 -21.15 1.76
CA GLY A 118 10.86 -20.47 2.25
C GLY A 118 9.65 -21.40 2.29
N ARG A 119 9.11 -21.62 3.48
CA ARG A 119 7.78 -22.21 3.64
C ARG A 119 6.75 -21.15 3.24
N ALA A 120 5.90 -21.46 2.26
CA ALA A 120 4.79 -20.59 1.91
C ALA A 120 3.90 -20.38 3.13
N VAL A 121 3.92 -19.17 3.69
CA VAL A 121 2.94 -18.72 4.69
C VAL A 121 1.77 -18.12 3.92
N GLY A 122 0.55 -18.49 4.31
CA GLY A 122 -0.65 -17.93 3.69
C GLY A 122 -0.70 -16.42 3.88
N GLY A 123 -0.97 -15.69 2.80
CA GLY A 123 -1.14 -14.23 2.87
C GLY A 123 -2.49 -13.82 3.46
N PRO A 124 -2.73 -12.51 3.67
CA PRO A 124 -3.95 -11.97 4.30
C PRO A 124 -5.30 -12.34 3.62
N GLY A 125 -5.29 -12.99 2.45
CA GLY A 125 -6.48 -13.47 1.74
C GLY A 125 -6.58 -14.99 1.57
N SER A 126 -5.65 -15.76 2.15
CA SER A 126 -5.63 -17.22 2.02
C SER A 126 -6.90 -17.83 2.62
N PRO A 127 -7.55 -18.79 1.93
CA PRO A 127 -8.68 -19.52 2.48
C PRO A 127 -8.32 -20.14 3.84
N ARG A 128 -9.10 -19.83 4.89
CA ARG A 128 -8.83 -20.25 6.27
C ARG A 128 -9.13 -21.73 6.52
N ASP A 129 -9.92 -22.37 5.66
CA ASP A 129 -10.50 -23.70 5.87
C ASP A 129 -10.24 -24.70 4.74
N VAL A 130 -9.32 -24.40 3.81
CA VAL A 130 -8.93 -25.41 2.83
C VAL A 130 -8.01 -26.39 3.52
N LYS A 131 -8.58 -27.49 4.05
CA LYS A 131 -7.83 -28.73 4.26
C LYS A 131 -7.13 -29.00 2.94
N ALA A 132 -5.80 -28.84 2.92
CA ALA A 132 -5.01 -29.13 1.75
C ALA A 132 -5.40 -30.53 1.29
N GLN A 133 -6.10 -30.63 0.15
CA GLN A 133 -6.24 -31.91 -0.52
C GLN A 133 -4.84 -32.22 -1.04
N GLN A 134 -4.07 -32.89 -0.18
CA GLN A 134 -2.72 -33.35 -0.42
C GLN A 134 -2.73 -34.58 -1.33
N GLU A 135 -3.55 -34.56 -2.37
CA GLU A 135 -3.60 -35.61 -3.37
C GLU A 135 -3.69 -34.89 -4.73
N GLY A 136 -2.52 -34.56 -5.29
CA GLY A 136 -2.38 -34.00 -6.64
C GLY A 136 -1.71 -32.62 -6.72
N GLY A 137 -1.84 -31.75 -5.72
CA GLY A 137 -1.34 -30.37 -5.79
C GLY A 137 0.17 -30.19 -5.54
N ALA A 138 0.81 -31.12 -4.85
CA ALA A 138 2.22 -30.99 -4.42
C ALA A 138 3.23 -30.96 -5.58
N ASN A 139 2.83 -31.42 -6.77
CA ASN A 139 3.69 -31.40 -7.96
C ASN A 139 3.54 -30.08 -8.76
N LEU A 140 2.37 -29.44 -8.73
CA LEU A 140 2.07 -28.22 -9.49
C LEU A 140 2.81 -26.98 -8.97
N THR A 141 3.09 -26.93 -7.66
CA THR A 141 3.90 -25.87 -7.03
C THR A 141 5.38 -26.24 -6.90
N LYS A 142 5.80 -27.42 -7.37
CA LYS A 142 7.21 -27.81 -7.34
C LYS A 142 7.91 -27.11 -8.49
N GLU A 143 8.87 -26.26 -8.15
CA GLU A 143 9.69 -25.57 -9.15
C GLU A 143 10.35 -26.61 -10.08
N PRO A 144 10.25 -26.46 -11.42
CA PRO A 144 10.89 -27.39 -12.34
C PRO A 144 12.40 -27.46 -12.09
N PRO A 145 13.01 -28.64 -12.23
CA PRO A 145 14.46 -28.78 -12.11
C PRO A 145 15.14 -27.85 -13.11
N ALA A 146 16.34 -27.35 -12.78
CA ALA A 146 17.06 -26.36 -13.59
C ALA A 146 17.20 -26.76 -15.07
N SER A 147 17.29 -28.06 -15.36
CA SER A 147 17.33 -28.62 -16.72
C SER A 147 16.04 -28.43 -17.53
N GLN A 148 14.90 -28.21 -16.86
CA GLN A 148 13.59 -27.95 -17.49
C GLN A 148 13.27 -26.46 -17.57
N ARG A 149 14.15 -25.57 -17.08
CA ARG A 149 13.94 -24.12 -17.20
C ARG A 149 14.44 -23.63 -18.56
N THR A 150 13.59 -22.90 -19.26
CA THR A 150 13.96 -22.27 -20.53
C THR A 150 15.07 -21.25 -20.30
N ASN A 151 16.12 -21.29 -21.13
CA ASN A 151 17.16 -20.28 -21.12
C ASN A 151 16.73 -19.10 -22.01
N PRO A 152 16.50 -17.90 -21.45
CA PRO A 152 15.96 -16.77 -22.20
C PRO A 152 16.91 -16.28 -23.31
N ILE A 153 18.24 -16.44 -23.16
CA ILE A 153 19.20 -16.05 -24.19
C ILE A 153 19.02 -16.90 -25.46
N ARG A 154 18.84 -18.23 -25.29
CA ARG A 154 18.63 -19.14 -26.43
C ARG A 154 17.31 -18.92 -27.18
N VAL A 155 16.29 -18.40 -26.51
CA VAL A 155 15.01 -18.08 -27.17
C VAL A 155 15.11 -16.83 -28.04
N LEU A 156 15.98 -15.89 -27.65
CA LEU A 156 16.18 -14.63 -28.36
C LEU A 156 17.13 -14.79 -29.56
N ASP A 157 18.14 -15.65 -29.46
CA ASP A 157 19.07 -15.96 -30.57
C ASP A 157 18.50 -16.92 -31.63
N GLY A 158 17.34 -17.54 -31.35
CA GLY A 158 16.68 -18.51 -32.23
C GLY A 158 15.69 -17.90 -33.23
N LYS A 159 15.81 -16.61 -33.53
CA LYS A 159 14.91 -15.87 -34.43
C LYS A 159 15.69 -15.12 -35.51
#